data_AF-A0A6V7XH10-F1
#
_entry.id   AF-A0A6V7XH10-F1
#
_cell.length_a   1.000
_cell.length_b   1.000
_cell.length_c   1.000
_cell.angle_alpha   90.00
_cell.angle_beta   90.00
_cell.angle_gamma   90.00
#
_symmetry.space_group_name_H-M   'P 1'
#
loop_
_entity.id
_entity.type
_entity.pdbx_description
1 polymer ?
#
loop_
_entity_poly.entity_id
_entity_poly.type
_entity_poly.pdbx_seq_one_letter_code
_entity_poly.pdbx_strand_id
1 'polypeptide(L)' 'MVKVGLETSIKEIRITKDRKCSICEATKTSNWHRHSIPEQYVCNACYQKQLKIKKKTNKNQTDQESNK' A
#
# COMPACT_ATOMS: atom_id res chain seq x y z
N MET A 1 25.99 -22.64 40.61
CA MET A 1 25.12 -22.86 39.42
C MET A 1 23.81 -22.16 39.73
N VAL A 2 23.34 -21.17 38.96
CA VAL A 2 22.75 -21.35 37.63
C VAL A 2 22.97 -20.06 36.82
N LYS A 3 23.63 -20.16 35.66
CA LYS A 3 23.61 -19.10 34.65
C LYS A 3 22.31 -19.27 33.86
N VAL A 4 21.33 -18.41 34.06
CA VAL A 4 20.14 -18.36 33.20
C VAL A 4 20.26 -17.14 32.29
N GLY A 5 20.88 -17.38 31.13
CA GLY A 5 20.88 -16.44 30.02
C GLY A 5 19.50 -16.44 29.38
N LEU A 6 18.80 -15.31 29.48
CA LEU A 6 17.62 -15.02 28.68
C LEU A 6 18.05 -14.18 27.47
N GLU A 7 18.78 -14.81 26.56
CA GLU A 7 19.06 -14.28 25.22
C GLU A 7 17.85 -14.54 24.32
N THR A 8 16.72 -13.89 24.59
CA THR A 8 15.62 -13.83 23.62
C THR A 8 15.75 -12.53 22.87
N SER A 9 16.57 -12.57 21.80
CA SER A 9 16.57 -11.59 20.72
C SER A 9 15.22 -11.68 19.99
N ILE A 10 14.18 -11.12 20.59
CA ILE A 10 12.93 -10.83 19.89
C ILE A 10 13.26 -9.68 18.95
N LYS A 11 13.86 -10.01 17.80
CA LYS A 11 13.76 -9.13 16.63
C LYS A 11 12.28 -8.95 16.43
N GLU A 12 11.78 -7.79 16.83
CA GLU A 12 10.39 -7.39 16.66
C GLU A 12 10.01 -7.65 15.20
N ILE A 13 9.44 -8.82 14.94
CA ILE A 13 8.63 -9.04 13.78
C ILE A 13 7.51 -8.06 14.04
N ARG A 14 7.60 -6.86 13.44
CA ARG A 14 6.46 -6.00 13.24
C ARG A 14 5.49 -6.84 12.45
N ILE A 15 4.68 -7.64 13.15
CA ILE A 15 3.43 -8.16 12.66
C ILE A 15 2.65 -6.88 12.41
N THR A 16 2.81 -6.36 11.21
CA THR A 16 2.06 -5.22 10.74
C THR A 16 0.64 -5.72 10.71
N LYS A 17 -0.12 -5.46 11.80
CA LYS A 17 -1.56 -5.69 11.94
C LYS A 17 -2.19 -5.64 10.56
N ASP A 18 -2.67 -6.79 10.10
CA ASP A 18 -3.51 -7.02 8.92
C ASP A 18 -3.55 -5.90 7.89
N ARG A 19 -2.39 -5.54 7.32
CA ARG A 19 -2.41 -4.62 6.18
C ARG A 19 -3.12 -5.38 5.06
N LYS A 20 -4.27 -4.86 4.64
CA LYS A 20 -5.03 -5.34 3.50
C LYS A 20 -5.10 -4.25 2.46
N CYS A 21 -5.07 -4.64 1.19
CA CYS A 21 -5.25 -3.69 0.11
C CYS A 21 -6.67 -3.12 0.17
N SER A 22 -6.84 -1.80 0.25
CA SER A 22 -8.17 -1.18 0.25
C SER A 22 -8.95 -1.35 -1.06
N ILE A 23 -8.35 -1.94 -2.10
CA ILE A 23 -8.95 -2.11 -3.45
C ILE A 23 -9.26 -3.57 -3.75
N CYS A 24 -8.32 -4.48 -3.49
CA CYS A 24 -8.48 -5.91 -3.81
C CYS A 24 -8.42 -6.82 -2.58
N GLU A 25 -8.33 -6.23 -1.38
CA GLU A 25 -8.27 -6.93 -0.09
C GLU A 25 -7.13 -7.93 0.07
N ALA A 26 -6.18 -7.96 -0.86
CA ALA A 26 -4.99 -8.79 -0.76
C ALA A 26 -4.26 -8.49 0.54
N THR A 27 -3.97 -9.53 1.32
CA THR A 27 -3.21 -9.49 2.58
C THR A 27 -1.73 -9.80 2.38
N LYS A 28 -1.36 -10.26 1.18
CA LYS A 28 0.02 -10.58 0.78
C LYS A 28 0.41 -9.73 -0.42
N THR A 29 1.50 -8.98 -0.30
CA THR A 29 2.09 -8.17 -1.37
C THR A 29 3.57 -7.97 -1.10
N SER A 30 4.37 -7.82 -2.15
CA SER A 30 5.80 -7.54 -2.03
C SER A 30 6.09 -6.16 -1.44
N ASN A 31 5.19 -5.20 -1.67
CA ASN A 31 5.29 -3.86 -1.11
C ASN A 31 3.90 -3.24 -0.88
N TRP A 32 3.80 -2.40 0.14
CA TRP A 32 2.62 -1.65 0.54
C TRP A 32 2.82 -0.16 0.24
N HIS A 33 1.94 0.41 -0.57
CA HIS A 33 1.95 1.84 -0.87
C HIS A 33 0.84 2.55 -0.10
N ARG A 34 1.08 3.79 0.29
CA ARG A 34 0.06 4.63 0.93
C ARG A 34 -0.92 5.14 -0.13
N HIS A 35 -2.21 5.06 0.18
CA HIS A 35 -3.24 5.72 -0.61
C HIS A 35 -3.30 7.21 -0.25
N SER A 36 -4.03 8.01 -1.04
CA SER A 36 -4.28 9.42 -0.71
C SER A 36 -5.15 9.59 0.53
N ILE A 37 -5.92 8.56 0.88
CA ILE A 37 -6.74 8.54 2.10
C ILE A 37 -5.84 8.07 3.26
N PRO A 38 -5.81 8.78 4.40
CA PRO A 38 -5.04 8.37 5.57
C PRO A 38 -5.43 6.95 5.99
N GLU A 39 -4.45 6.19 6.47
CA GLU A 39 -4.61 4.82 6.97
C GLU A 39 -5.03 3.75 5.93
N GLN A 40 -5.23 4.14 4.67
CA GLN A 40 -5.44 3.18 3.58
C GLN A 40 -4.14 2.78 2.90
N TYR A 41 -3.98 1.47 2.71
CA TYR A 41 -2.83 0.89 2.02
C TYR A 41 -3.29 0.17 0.76
N VAL A 42 -2.48 0.26 -0.28
CA VAL A 42 -2.71 -0.46 -1.53
C VAL A 42 -1.54 -1.37 -1.83
N CYS A 43 -1.82 -2.54 -2.38
CA CYS A 43 -0.79 -3.45 -2.82
C CYS A 43 -0.04 -2.87 -4.02
N ASN A 44 1.16 -3.39 -4.29
CA ASN A 44 1.98 -2.95 -5.42
C ASN A 44 1.23 -3.03 -6.75
N ALA A 45 0.45 -4.09 -6.98
CA ALA A 45 -0.32 -4.24 -8.21
C ALA A 45 -1.37 -3.13 -8.40
N CYS A 46 -2.13 -2.80 -7.35
CA CYS A 46 -3.14 -1.74 -7.42
C CYS A 46 -2.50 -0.35 -7.53
N TYR A 47 -1.37 -0.12 -6.86
CA TYR A 47 -0.61 1.13 -7.01
C TYR A 47 -0.19 1.35 -8.47
N GLN A 48 0.38 0.32 -9.12
CA GLN A 48 0.77 0.41 -10.54
C GLN A 48 -0.43 0.64 -11.47
N LYS A 49 -1.59 0.04 -11.18
CA LYS A 49 -2.84 0.31 -11.92
C LYS A 49 -3.28 1.77 -11.76
N GLN A 50 -3.26 2.31 -10.55
CA GLN A 50 -3.60 3.72 -10.28
C GLN A 50 -2.68 4.69 -11.03
N LEU A 51 -1.36 4.42 -11.06
CA LEU A 51 -0.42 5.24 -11.83
C LEU A 51 -0.74 5.26 -13.33
N LYS A 52 -1.13 4.12 -13.90
CA LYS A 52 -1.55 4.03 -15.31
C LYS A 52 -2.83 4.82 -15.58
N ILE A 53 -3.79 4.76 -14.66
CA ILE A 53 -5.05 5.51 -14.77
C ILE A 53 -4.77 7.01 -14.69
N LYS A 54 -3.98 7.48 -13.72
CA LYS A 54 -3.61 8.91 -13.59
C LYS A 54 -2.97 9.46 -14.86
N LYS A 55 -2.07 8.69 -15.49
CA LYS A 55 -1.44 9.08 -16.77
C LYS A 55 -2.46 9.19 -17.92
N LYS A 56 -3.50 8.35 -17.93
CA LYS A 56 -4.58 8.44 -18.92
C LYS A 56 -5.51 9.61 -18.65
N THR A 57 -5.86 9.87 -17.38
CA THR A 57 -6.72 11.01 -17.01
C THR A 57 -6.09 12.34 -17.41
N ASN A 58 -4.78 12.50 -17.24
CA ASN A 58 -4.08 13.73 -17.65
C ASN A 58 -4.01 13.94 -19.17
N LYS A 59 -4.25 12.89 -19.98
CA LYS A 59 -4.33 12.97 -21.44
C LYS A 59 -5.76 13.26 -21.94
N ASN A 60 -6.78 13.01 -21.10
CA ASN A 60 -8.19 13.15 -21.47
C ASN A 60 -8.87 14.36 -20.78
N GLN A 61 -8.11 15.25 -20.13
CA GLN A 61 -8.63 16.44 -19.45
C GLN A 61 -8.37 17.72 -20.27
N THR A 62 -8.30 17.60 -21.61
CA THR A 62 -8.18 18.71 -22.57
C THR A 62 -9.22 18.61 -23.70
N ASP A 63 -10.30 17.84 -23.52
CA ASP A 63 -11.37 17.66 -24.53
C ASP A 63 -12.79 17.70 -23.93
N GLN A 64 -12.98 18.39 -22.80
CA GLN A 64 -14.29 18.53 -22.16
C GLN A 64 -14.46 19.89 -21.43
N GLU A 65 -14.07 21.02 -22.03
CA GLU A 65 -14.61 22.33 -21.61
C GLU A 65 -14.49 23.36 -22.77
N SER A 66 -15.27 23.14 -23.84
CA SER A 66 -15.58 24.19 -24.82
C SER A 66 -16.92 23.91 -25.46
N ASN A 67 -18.00 23.96 -24.67
CA ASN A 67 -19.31 24.36 -25.19
C ASN A 67 -20.26 24.70 -24.04
N LYS A 68 -20.36 25.98 -23.67
CA LYS A 68 -21.63 26.74 -23.68
C LYS A 68 -21.39 28.23 -23.39
#